data_AF-A0AA38P7N2-F1
#
_entry.id   AF-A0AA38P7N2-F1
#
_cell.length_a   1.000
_cell.length_b   1.000
_cell.length_c   1.000
_cell.angle_alpha   90.00
_cell.angle_beta   90.00
_cell.angle_gamma   90.00
#
_symmetry.space_group_name_H-M   'P 1'
#
loop_
_entity.id
_entity.type
_entity.pdbx_description
1 polymer ?
#
loop_
_entity_poly.entity_id
_entity_poly.type
_entity_poly.pdbx_seq_one_letter_code
_entity_poly.pdbx_strand_id
1 'polypeptide(L)'
;MTLKQRVPRTNAAKSTPAISEPNQVSVEKRYPAIPKAPAVLGLIVAFIIACYFAVQRDSGHKLPSKNHIVNEDLEARDASMFVVQDIPGKGKGVIAARDIKRGELVIREQPLFMVPSEVNTSPTAMISHLLSLLTPYQYSQFYNLSYVNFPDDLDPETDRAELALAIIQTNAVAAGVGYIGVFPRMARLNHGCSSAFNVVYSWREKEKVLVVHALKDIKKGQELLTTYTDTKRPRDQRRAHLHNHYSFHCICEVCSLPDAKSKESDHRLTTMSELYARFATWGSSAIDGGEAIGIVERIWELGREEGYLSERGRLAADAAWVAAAHSDAASTRAWARVAEEWFGYELGVDSEQVSEMRQLETQPESHPAWASRQAMRVPDPQLTQSVFD
;
A
#
# COMPACT_ATOMS: atom_id res chain seq x y z
N MET A 1 20.47 15.31 -20.46
CA MET A 1 20.26 14.19 -19.51
C MET A 1 19.68 13.05 -20.32
N THR A 2 20.45 11.99 -20.54
CA THR A 2 20.05 10.83 -21.35
C THR A 2 19.00 10.01 -20.59
N LEU A 3 17.78 9.89 -21.13
CA LEU A 3 16.76 8.96 -20.61
C LEU A 3 17.22 7.52 -20.88
N LYS A 4 17.86 6.88 -19.90
CA LYS A 4 18.13 5.44 -19.93
C LYS A 4 17.57 4.78 -18.67
N GLN A 5 16.26 4.52 -18.67
CA GLN A 5 15.60 3.69 -17.64
C GLN A 5 14.58 2.71 -18.23
N ARG A 6 14.75 2.29 -19.48
CA ARG A 6 14.03 1.13 -20.00
C ARG A 6 14.62 -0.14 -19.36
N VAL A 7 13.81 -0.88 -18.61
CA VAL A 7 14.21 -2.20 -18.11
C VAL A 7 14.24 -3.18 -19.30
N PRO A 8 15.37 -3.85 -19.60
CA PRO A 8 15.47 -4.71 -20.78
C PRO A 8 14.60 -5.97 -20.66
N ARG A 9 13.89 -6.33 -21.74
CA ARG A 9 13.09 -7.57 -21.83
C ARG A 9 14.03 -8.80 -21.88
N THR A 10 13.78 -9.80 -21.03
CA THR A 10 14.35 -11.14 -21.20
C THR A 10 13.45 -11.94 -22.14
N ASN A 11 13.93 -12.26 -23.35
CA ASN A 11 13.14 -12.93 -24.38
C ASN A 11 12.82 -14.40 -24.03
N ALA A 12 11.53 -14.72 -23.90
CA ALA A 12 10.98 -16.04 -24.19
C ALA A 12 9.62 -15.87 -24.87
N ALA A 13 9.52 -16.31 -26.13
CA ALA A 13 8.33 -16.15 -26.96
C ALA A 13 7.30 -17.26 -26.70
N LYS A 14 6.01 -16.90 -26.56
CA LYS A 14 4.88 -17.30 -27.43
C LYS A 14 3.52 -16.83 -26.87
N SER A 15 2.65 -16.51 -27.83
CA SER A 15 1.28 -15.97 -27.76
C SER A 15 0.25 -16.79 -26.97
N THR A 16 -0.70 -16.13 -26.29
CA THR A 16 -2.10 -16.58 -26.06
C THR A 16 -2.94 -15.47 -25.37
N PRO A 17 -4.29 -15.54 -25.39
CA PRO A 17 -5.20 -14.39 -25.56
C PRO A 17 -5.62 -13.69 -24.25
N ALA A 18 -6.32 -12.57 -24.42
CA ALA A 18 -6.92 -11.75 -23.37
C ALA A 18 -7.76 -12.59 -22.39
N ILE A 19 -7.33 -12.62 -21.14
CA ILE A 19 -8.08 -13.16 -20.00
C ILE A 19 -8.54 -11.95 -19.20
N SER A 20 -9.87 -11.77 -19.12
CA SER A 20 -10.52 -10.83 -18.22
C SER A 20 -10.13 -11.11 -16.78
N GLU A 21 -9.62 -10.11 -16.07
CA GLU A 21 -9.35 -10.17 -14.64
C GLU A 21 -10.65 -10.44 -13.86
N PRO A 22 -10.68 -11.38 -12.89
CA PRO A 22 -11.76 -11.45 -11.93
C PRO A 22 -11.55 -10.38 -10.85
N ASN A 23 -12.62 -9.62 -10.62
CA ASN A 23 -12.83 -8.65 -9.55
C ASN A 23 -11.90 -8.82 -8.34
N GLN A 24 -11.04 -7.82 -8.12
CA GLN A 24 -10.56 -7.54 -6.78
C GLN A 24 -11.79 -7.22 -5.93
N VAL A 25 -12.04 -8.05 -4.92
CA VAL A 25 -13.02 -7.73 -3.87
C VAL A 25 -12.45 -6.54 -3.11
N SER A 26 -12.83 -5.35 -3.54
CA SER A 26 -12.81 -4.16 -2.70
C SER A 26 -13.64 -4.48 -1.46
N VAL A 27 -13.02 -4.42 -0.29
CA VAL A 27 -13.76 -4.38 0.97
C VAL A 27 -14.42 -2.99 1.02
N GLU A 28 -15.56 -2.86 0.35
CA GLU A 28 -16.44 -1.71 0.46
C GLU A 28 -16.91 -1.57 1.91
N LYS A 29 -16.58 -0.45 2.55
CA LYS A 29 -17.31 0.05 3.71
C LYS A 29 -18.78 0.24 3.31
N ARG A 30 -19.66 -0.68 3.69
CA ARG A 30 -21.13 -0.45 3.61
C ARG A 30 -21.58 0.36 4.82
N TYR A 31 -21.87 1.64 4.59
CA TYR A 31 -22.71 2.50 5.45
C TYR A 31 -23.84 3.11 4.59
N PRO A 32 -25.00 3.47 5.20
CA PRO A 32 -26.29 3.50 4.51
C PRO A 32 -26.48 4.73 3.61
N ALA A 33 -27.34 4.58 2.61
CA ALA A 33 -27.69 5.59 1.61
C ALA A 33 -28.42 6.80 2.21
N ILE A 34 -28.07 8.02 1.75
CA ILE A 34 -28.72 9.30 2.10
C ILE A 34 -28.99 10.08 0.78
N PRO A 35 -30.12 10.83 0.66
CA PRO A 35 -30.86 10.98 -0.59
C PRO A 35 -30.33 12.09 -1.53
N LYS A 36 -30.78 12.02 -2.80
CA LYS A 36 -30.43 12.96 -3.89
C LYS A 36 -31.17 14.30 -3.79
N ALA A 37 -30.45 15.42 -4.01
CA ALA A 37 -30.79 16.62 -4.82
C ALA A 37 -30.04 17.89 -4.32
N PRO A 38 -30.01 19.03 -5.05
CA PRO A 38 -29.65 19.27 -6.45
C PRO A 38 -28.53 20.34 -6.62
N ALA A 39 -28.19 20.64 -7.88
CA ALA A 39 -27.09 21.49 -8.33
C ALA A 39 -27.14 22.96 -7.90
N VAL A 40 -26.06 23.47 -7.29
CA VAL A 40 -25.54 24.86 -7.44
C VAL A 40 -24.02 24.86 -7.17
N LEU A 41 -23.20 24.50 -8.18
CA LEU A 41 -21.74 24.54 -8.11
C LEU A 41 -21.23 25.42 -9.25
N GLY A 42 -21.20 26.74 -9.05
CA GLY A 42 -20.80 27.68 -10.11
C GLY A 42 -20.28 29.04 -9.66
N LEU A 43 -20.29 29.38 -8.36
CA LEU A 43 -20.01 30.75 -7.91
C LEU A 43 -18.96 30.89 -6.79
N ILE A 44 -18.40 29.80 -6.27
CA ILE A 44 -17.41 29.87 -5.16
C ILE A 44 -15.95 29.88 -5.69
N VAL A 45 -15.71 29.47 -6.94
CA VAL A 45 -14.37 29.37 -7.54
C VAL A 45 -13.77 30.75 -7.91
N ALA A 46 -14.59 31.78 -8.10
CA ALA A 46 -14.11 33.11 -8.52
C ALA A 46 -13.54 33.97 -7.36
N PHE A 47 -13.95 33.72 -6.11
CA PHE A 47 -13.57 34.58 -4.96
C PHE A 47 -12.18 34.25 -4.39
N ILE A 48 -11.68 33.03 -4.57
CA ILE A 48 -10.37 32.59 -4.04
C ILE A 48 -9.20 33.19 -4.83
N ILE A 49 -9.40 33.46 -6.14
CA ILE A 49 -8.38 33.98 -7.05
C ILE A 49 -8.07 35.46 -6.75
N ALA A 50 -9.06 36.25 -6.33
CA ALA A 50 -8.88 37.68 -6.08
C ALA A 50 -8.06 37.99 -4.80
N CYS A 51 -8.14 37.14 -3.78
CA CYS A 51 -7.38 37.32 -2.53
C CYS A 51 -5.89 36.95 -2.66
N TYR A 52 -5.53 36.06 -3.60
CA TYR A 52 -4.15 35.60 -3.79
C TYR A 52 -3.23 36.69 -4.37
N PHE A 53 -3.75 37.54 -5.27
CA PHE A 53 -2.95 38.59 -5.91
C PHE A 53 -2.69 39.82 -5.04
N ALA A 54 -3.39 39.98 -3.91
CA ALA A 54 -3.20 41.11 -3.01
C ALA A 54 -1.97 40.97 -2.07
N VAL A 55 -1.39 39.78 -1.92
CA VAL A 55 -0.36 39.48 -0.90
C VAL A 55 1.07 39.57 -1.44
N GLN A 56 1.29 39.66 -2.75
CA GLN A 56 2.63 39.54 -3.37
C GLN A 56 3.33 40.88 -3.68
N ARG A 57 2.99 41.96 -2.98
CA ARG A 57 3.67 43.26 -3.11
C ARG A 57 4.38 43.63 -1.80
N ASP A 58 5.57 43.05 -1.54
CA ASP A 58 6.71 43.84 -1.04
C ASP A 58 8.07 43.11 -1.03
N SER A 59 9.04 43.76 -1.67
CA SER A 59 10.48 43.90 -1.36
C SER A 59 11.36 42.71 -0.89
N GLY A 60 12.20 42.22 -1.80
CA GLY A 60 13.63 42.60 -1.81
C GLY A 60 14.58 42.11 -0.70
N HIS A 61 14.82 40.81 -0.59
CA HIS A 61 16.10 40.22 -0.15
C HIS A 61 16.22 38.79 -0.72
N LYS A 62 17.33 38.42 -1.36
CA LYS A 62 17.58 37.05 -1.86
C LYS A 62 17.89 36.11 -0.70
N LEU A 63 16.84 35.61 -0.05
CA LEU A 63 16.91 34.37 0.72
C LEU A 63 16.84 33.17 -0.24
N PRO A 64 17.54 32.05 0.04
CA PRO A 64 17.37 30.83 -0.75
C PRO A 64 15.88 30.46 -0.81
N SER A 65 15.43 29.99 -1.99
CA SER A 65 14.00 29.72 -2.19
C SER A 65 13.54 28.68 -1.15
N LYS A 66 12.37 28.91 -0.54
CA LYS A 66 11.79 28.01 0.49
C LYS A 66 11.73 26.54 0.03
N ASN A 67 11.60 26.31 -1.29
CA ASN A 67 11.60 24.97 -1.88
C ASN A 67 12.98 24.29 -1.88
N HIS A 68 14.07 25.06 -2.01
CA HIS A 68 15.43 24.51 -2.00
C HIS A 68 15.81 23.97 -0.62
N ILE A 69 15.47 24.73 0.44
CA ILE A 69 15.74 24.35 1.84
C ILE A 69 14.94 23.09 2.22
N VAL A 70 13.66 23.03 1.83
CA VAL A 70 12.80 21.86 2.11
C VAL A 70 13.33 20.59 1.43
N ASN A 71 13.88 20.70 0.22
CA ASN A 71 14.44 19.54 -0.49
C ASN A 71 15.75 19.05 0.14
N GLU A 72 16.65 19.96 0.54
CA GLU A 72 17.90 19.58 1.22
C GLU A 72 17.64 18.89 2.56
N ASP A 73 16.65 19.39 3.33
CA ASP A 73 16.23 18.76 4.59
C ASP A 73 15.64 17.36 4.36
N LEU A 74 14.88 17.16 3.29
CA LEU A 74 14.31 15.85 2.92
C LEU A 74 15.39 14.88 2.47
N GLU A 75 16.33 15.31 1.61
CA GLU A 75 17.44 14.48 1.14
C GLU A 75 18.36 14.08 2.30
N ALA A 76 18.63 14.99 3.25
CA ALA A 76 19.39 14.67 4.45
C ALA A 76 18.66 13.68 5.37
N ARG A 77 17.33 13.83 5.55
CA ARG A 77 16.50 12.89 6.30
C ARG A 77 16.53 11.51 5.65
N ASP A 78 16.33 11.44 4.34
CA ASP A 78 16.40 10.19 3.59
C ASP A 78 17.75 9.54 3.75
N ALA A 79 18.86 10.26 3.49
CA ALA A 79 20.21 9.73 3.62
C ALA A 79 20.55 9.19 5.03
N SER A 80 19.88 9.68 6.07
CA SER A 80 20.01 9.18 7.44
C SER A 80 19.23 7.89 7.72
N MET A 81 18.21 7.59 6.90
CA MET A 81 17.31 6.43 7.01
C MET A 81 17.66 5.34 5.99
N PHE A 82 17.78 5.71 4.72
CA PHE A 82 18.04 4.83 3.60
C PHE A 82 18.81 5.52 2.47
N VAL A 83 19.40 4.74 1.58
CA VAL A 83 20.05 5.22 0.36
C VAL A 83 19.43 4.57 -0.87
N VAL A 84 19.23 5.35 -1.92
CA VAL A 84 18.81 4.83 -3.23
C VAL A 84 20.05 4.51 -4.05
N GLN A 85 20.17 3.29 -4.56
CA GLN A 85 21.31 2.86 -5.37
C GLN A 85 20.89 1.93 -6.51
N ASP A 86 21.75 1.77 -7.51
CA ASP A 86 21.57 0.76 -8.54
C ASP A 86 21.85 -0.64 -7.98
N ILE A 87 20.93 -1.56 -8.22
CA ILE A 87 21.00 -2.96 -7.81
C ILE A 87 21.00 -3.82 -9.08
N PRO A 88 22.04 -4.64 -9.29
CA PRO A 88 22.13 -5.51 -10.46
C PRO A 88 20.87 -6.34 -10.66
N GLY A 89 20.25 -6.23 -11.84
CA GLY A 89 19.03 -6.96 -12.20
C GLY A 89 17.73 -6.43 -11.60
N LYS A 90 17.76 -5.37 -10.78
CA LYS A 90 16.55 -4.77 -10.16
C LYS A 90 16.37 -3.27 -10.44
N GLY A 91 17.23 -2.65 -11.24
CA GLY A 91 17.20 -1.20 -11.46
C GLY A 91 17.65 -0.46 -10.22
N LYS A 92 16.87 0.52 -9.73
CA LYS A 92 17.18 1.22 -8.48
C LYS A 92 16.43 0.57 -7.31
N GLY A 93 17.07 0.50 -6.16
CA GLY A 93 16.44 0.02 -4.92
C GLY A 93 16.83 0.87 -3.72
N VAL A 94 16.12 0.65 -2.62
CA VAL A 94 16.30 1.37 -1.35
C VAL A 94 17.02 0.47 -0.36
N ILE A 95 18.16 0.91 0.18
CA ILE A 95 18.98 0.18 1.15
C ILE A 95 18.98 0.91 2.48
N ALA A 96 18.76 0.20 3.59
CA ALA A 96 18.78 0.77 4.92
C ALA A 96 20.16 1.39 5.25
N ALA A 97 20.20 2.68 5.60
CA ALA A 97 21.43 3.39 5.96
C ALA A 97 21.86 3.09 7.41
N ARG A 98 20.92 2.63 8.23
CA ARG A 98 21.07 2.21 9.63
C ARG A 98 20.11 1.06 9.95
N ASP A 99 20.18 0.56 11.17
CA ASP A 99 19.13 -0.32 11.70
C ASP A 99 17.81 0.46 11.82
N ILE A 100 16.73 -0.16 11.35
CA ILE A 100 15.35 0.36 11.37
C ILE A 100 14.51 -0.62 12.20
N LYS A 101 13.74 -0.09 13.14
CA LYS A 101 12.92 -0.91 14.04
C LYS A 101 11.56 -1.21 13.47
N ARG A 102 10.97 -2.35 13.83
CA ARG A 102 9.58 -2.66 13.49
C ARG A 102 8.65 -1.52 13.94
N GLY A 103 7.74 -1.12 13.05
CA GLY A 103 6.80 -0.02 13.22
C GLY A 103 7.40 1.37 12.97
N GLU A 104 8.69 1.48 12.67
CA GLU A 104 9.30 2.77 12.40
C GLU A 104 8.84 3.34 11.06
N LEU A 105 8.53 4.64 11.04
CA LEU A 105 8.17 5.38 9.83
C LEU A 105 9.43 5.61 8.98
N VAL A 106 9.43 5.02 7.78
CA VAL A 106 10.55 5.09 6.83
C VAL A 106 10.37 6.23 5.82
N ILE A 107 9.20 6.30 5.17
CA ILE A 107 8.88 7.30 4.15
C ILE A 107 7.56 7.97 4.52
N ARG A 108 7.53 9.30 4.42
CA ARG A 108 6.30 10.11 4.40
C ARG A 108 6.38 11.02 3.18
N GLU A 109 5.43 10.89 2.27
CA GLU A 109 5.52 11.49 0.93
C GLU A 109 4.16 12.02 0.44
N GLN A 110 4.15 13.26 -0.02
CA GLN A 110 3.02 13.80 -0.79
C GLN A 110 3.13 13.33 -2.25
N PRO A 111 2.01 13.04 -2.92
CA PRO A 111 2.05 12.69 -4.33
C PRO A 111 2.56 13.87 -5.17
N LEU A 112 3.27 13.60 -6.26
CA LEU A 112 3.52 14.64 -7.28
C LEU A 112 2.18 15.17 -7.82
N PHE A 113 1.26 14.25 -8.08
CA PHE A 113 -0.13 14.49 -8.41
C PHE A 113 -0.92 13.18 -8.24
N MET A 114 -2.25 13.32 -8.20
CA MET A 114 -3.19 12.21 -8.17
C MET A 114 -4.05 12.21 -9.43
N VAL A 115 -4.44 11.03 -9.91
CA VAL A 115 -5.39 10.86 -11.01
C VAL A 115 -6.50 9.90 -10.60
N PRO A 116 -7.72 10.06 -11.13
CA PRO A 116 -8.76 9.05 -10.99
C PRO A 116 -8.26 7.70 -11.54
N SER A 117 -8.58 6.62 -10.82
CA SER A 117 -8.30 5.24 -11.24
C SER A 117 -9.07 4.84 -12.51
N GLU A 118 -10.21 5.48 -12.74
CA GLU A 118 -11.02 5.32 -13.94
C GLU A 118 -11.27 6.69 -14.58
N VAL A 119 -11.06 6.79 -15.89
CA VAL A 119 -11.26 8.03 -16.65
C VAL A 119 -12.10 7.78 -17.89
N ASN A 120 -13.03 8.70 -18.18
CA ASN A 120 -13.84 8.70 -19.41
C ASN A 120 -13.26 9.62 -20.49
N THR A 121 -12.07 10.16 -20.26
CA THR A 121 -11.36 11.10 -21.14
C THR A 121 -10.00 10.54 -21.51
N SER A 122 -9.29 11.19 -22.44
CA SER A 122 -7.92 10.80 -22.80
C SER A 122 -6.99 10.87 -21.58
N PRO A 123 -6.42 9.74 -21.12
CA PRO A 123 -5.51 9.73 -19.98
C PRO A 123 -4.27 10.59 -20.23
N THR A 124 -3.72 10.53 -21.45
CA THR A 124 -2.48 11.24 -21.82
C THR A 124 -2.63 12.76 -21.76
N ALA A 125 -3.79 13.30 -22.15
CA ALA A 125 -4.07 14.73 -22.05
C ALA A 125 -4.16 15.21 -20.59
N MET A 126 -4.84 14.45 -19.73
CA MET A 126 -4.93 14.75 -18.30
C MET A 126 -3.55 14.73 -17.64
N ILE A 127 -2.77 13.68 -17.89
CA ILE A 127 -1.41 13.53 -17.35
C ILE A 127 -0.53 14.68 -17.81
N SER A 128 -0.57 15.03 -19.10
CA SER A 128 0.21 16.16 -19.65
C SER A 128 -0.14 17.49 -18.98
N HIS A 129 -1.41 17.73 -18.69
CA HIS A 129 -1.84 18.90 -17.94
C HIS A 129 -1.29 18.91 -16.51
N LEU A 130 -1.38 17.80 -15.78
CA LEU A 130 -0.84 17.71 -14.42
C LEU A 130 0.68 17.89 -14.38
N LEU A 131 1.39 17.33 -15.36
CA LEU A 131 2.84 17.51 -15.49
C LEU A 131 3.25 18.96 -15.75
N SER A 132 2.43 19.76 -16.45
CA SER A 132 2.74 21.17 -16.70
C SER A 132 2.59 22.06 -15.46
N LEU A 133 1.92 21.56 -14.41
CA LEU A 133 1.78 22.23 -13.12
C LEU A 133 2.95 21.93 -12.17
N LEU A 134 3.82 20.97 -12.49
CA LEU A 134 4.94 20.59 -11.65
C LEU A 134 6.09 21.60 -11.72
N THR A 135 6.80 21.74 -10.60
CA THR A 135 8.09 22.44 -10.60
C THR A 135 9.14 21.68 -11.43
N PRO A 136 10.20 22.34 -11.91
CA PRO A 136 11.27 21.65 -12.65
C PRO A 136 11.90 20.47 -11.91
N TYR A 137 12.01 20.57 -10.57
CA TYR A 137 12.50 19.47 -9.73
C TYR A 137 11.51 18.29 -9.69
N GLN A 138 10.23 18.55 -9.45
CA GLN A 138 9.20 17.49 -9.46
C GLN A 138 9.06 16.82 -10.84
N TYR A 139 9.14 17.63 -11.91
CA TYR A 139 9.13 17.14 -13.27
C TYR A 139 10.32 16.21 -13.54
N SER A 140 11.52 16.58 -13.08
CA SER A 140 12.70 15.70 -13.23
C SER A 140 12.59 14.43 -12.39
N GLN A 141 12.02 14.49 -11.18
CA GLN A 141 11.74 13.30 -10.38
C GLN A 141 10.81 12.33 -11.10
N PHE A 142 9.72 12.84 -11.71
CA PHE A 142 8.77 12.03 -12.47
C PHE A 142 9.44 11.29 -13.64
N TYR A 143 10.19 11.99 -14.48
CA TYR A 143 10.86 11.39 -15.65
C TYR A 143 12.11 10.57 -15.29
N ASN A 144 12.52 10.58 -14.02
CA ASN A 144 13.57 9.71 -13.48
C ASN A 144 13.01 8.39 -12.93
N LEU A 145 11.72 8.11 -13.09
CA LEU A 145 11.09 6.83 -12.76
C LEU A 145 11.17 5.84 -13.93
N SER A 146 11.14 4.54 -13.60
CA SER A 146 11.18 3.46 -14.57
C SER A 146 9.86 3.28 -15.29
N TYR A 147 9.89 2.64 -16.46
CA TYR A 147 8.70 2.22 -17.19
C TYR A 147 8.96 0.89 -17.89
N VAL A 148 7.91 0.08 -18.07
CA VAL A 148 8.03 -1.27 -18.66
C VAL A 148 7.11 -1.48 -19.87
N ASN A 149 5.94 -0.83 -19.90
CA ASN A 149 4.91 -1.02 -20.93
C ASN A 149 4.90 0.11 -21.97
N PHE A 150 6.07 0.57 -22.39
CA PHE A 150 6.19 1.56 -23.47
C PHE A 150 6.13 0.87 -24.84
N PRO A 151 5.30 1.35 -25.79
CA PRO A 151 5.17 0.77 -27.13
C PRO A 151 6.52 0.70 -27.88
N ASP A 152 6.74 -0.41 -28.60
CA ASP A 152 8.02 -0.68 -29.28
C ASP A 152 8.22 0.19 -30.54
N ASP A 153 7.14 0.73 -31.09
CA ASP A 153 7.07 1.55 -32.31
C ASP A 153 7.19 3.06 -32.05
N LEU A 154 7.28 3.47 -30.78
CA LEU A 154 7.42 4.87 -30.36
C LEU A 154 8.83 5.18 -29.86
N ASP A 155 9.18 6.47 -29.79
CA ASP A 155 10.43 6.96 -29.21
C ASP A 155 10.16 7.74 -27.92
N PRO A 156 10.69 7.31 -26.74
CA PRO A 156 10.49 8.00 -25.47
C PRO A 156 10.90 9.48 -25.45
N GLU A 157 11.81 9.90 -26.34
CA GLU A 157 12.25 11.29 -26.42
C GLU A 157 11.22 12.19 -27.14
N THR A 158 10.50 11.66 -28.13
CA THR A 158 9.50 12.40 -28.91
C THR A 158 8.07 12.18 -28.41
N ASP A 159 7.74 10.96 -27.96
CA ASP A 159 6.40 10.53 -27.57
C ASP A 159 6.20 10.64 -26.04
N ARG A 160 6.35 11.88 -25.56
CA ARG A 160 6.40 12.18 -24.11
C ARG A 160 5.11 11.89 -23.36
N ALA A 161 3.97 12.00 -24.03
CA ALA A 161 2.67 11.77 -23.40
C ALA A 161 2.44 10.26 -23.13
N GLU A 162 2.86 9.42 -24.06
CA GLU A 162 2.84 7.96 -24.01
C GLU A 162 3.87 7.45 -23.00
N LEU A 163 5.05 8.08 -22.96
CA LEU A 163 6.05 7.81 -21.93
C LEU A 163 5.49 8.12 -20.53
N ALA A 164 4.84 9.27 -20.35
CA ALA A 164 4.24 9.64 -19.08
C ALA A 164 3.16 8.65 -18.63
N LEU A 165 2.34 8.15 -19.56
CA LEU A 165 1.37 7.09 -19.27
C LEU A 165 2.06 5.79 -18.84
N ALA A 166 3.11 5.35 -19.55
CA ALA A 166 3.86 4.15 -19.20
C ALA A 166 4.55 4.26 -17.81
N ILE A 167 5.06 5.44 -17.46
CA ILE A 167 5.61 5.72 -16.12
C ILE A 167 4.51 5.58 -15.05
N ILE A 168 3.33 6.18 -15.27
CA ILE A 168 2.22 6.09 -14.30
C ILE A 168 1.74 4.66 -14.14
N GLN A 169 1.55 3.91 -15.23
CA GLN A 169 1.15 2.50 -15.18
C GLN A 169 2.14 1.63 -14.41
N THR A 170 3.42 2.00 -14.39
CA THR A 170 4.47 1.25 -13.71
C THR A 170 4.60 1.63 -12.22
N ASN A 171 4.40 2.90 -11.86
CA ASN A 171 4.80 3.43 -10.55
C ASN A 171 3.65 4.00 -9.69
N ALA A 172 2.47 4.21 -10.26
CA ALA A 172 1.37 4.77 -9.51
C ALA A 172 0.76 3.72 -8.56
N VAL A 173 0.45 4.15 -7.34
CA VAL A 173 -0.19 3.31 -6.32
C VAL A 173 -1.46 3.97 -5.80
N ALA A 174 -2.33 3.18 -5.17
CA ALA A 174 -3.57 3.68 -4.59
C ALA A 174 -3.33 4.86 -3.63
N ALA A 175 -4.10 5.92 -3.79
CA ALA A 175 -4.00 7.17 -3.03
C ALA A 175 -5.39 7.62 -2.56
N GLY A 176 -6.14 6.69 -1.95
CA GLY A 176 -7.53 6.89 -1.53
C GLY A 176 -8.53 6.25 -2.47
N VAL A 177 -9.82 6.35 -2.12
CA VAL A 177 -10.91 5.66 -2.84
C VAL A 177 -11.05 6.24 -4.25
N GLY A 178 -10.82 5.42 -5.27
CA GLY A 178 -10.98 5.79 -6.67
C GLY A 178 -9.82 6.60 -7.26
N TYR A 179 -8.71 6.77 -6.55
CA TYR A 179 -7.54 7.53 -7.01
C TYR A 179 -6.24 6.74 -6.90
N ILE A 180 -5.32 7.04 -7.82
CA ILE A 180 -3.92 6.63 -7.76
C ILE A 180 -3.03 7.88 -7.72
N GLY A 181 -1.82 7.74 -7.17
CA GLY A 181 -0.85 8.82 -7.09
C GLY A 181 0.55 8.35 -7.45
N VAL A 182 1.39 9.31 -7.86
CA VAL A 182 2.81 9.07 -8.16
C VAL A 182 3.67 9.58 -7.02
N PHE A 183 4.47 8.68 -6.44
CA PHE A 183 5.27 8.90 -5.23
C PHE A 183 6.73 8.48 -5.50
N PRO A 184 7.60 9.42 -5.94
CA PRO A 184 8.92 9.08 -6.45
C PRO A 184 9.81 8.30 -5.48
N ARG A 185 9.73 8.57 -4.18
CA ARG A 185 10.52 7.86 -3.15
C ARG A 185 9.95 6.49 -2.89
N MET A 186 8.63 6.35 -2.73
CA MET A 186 7.98 5.04 -2.64
C MET A 186 8.29 4.16 -3.86
N ALA A 187 8.27 4.73 -5.07
CA ALA A 187 8.52 4.01 -6.32
C ALA A 187 9.94 3.43 -6.44
N ARG A 188 10.86 3.73 -5.51
CA ARG A 188 12.17 3.09 -5.41
C ARG A 188 12.17 1.79 -4.62
N LEU A 189 11.12 1.50 -3.86
CA LEU A 189 11.01 0.26 -3.10
C LEU A 189 10.79 -0.90 -4.05
N ASN A 190 11.73 -1.85 -4.08
CA ASN A 190 11.63 -3.05 -4.90
C ASN A 190 10.65 -4.07 -4.31
N HIS A 191 10.30 -5.07 -5.12
CA HIS A 191 9.38 -6.13 -4.73
C HIS A 191 10.02 -7.26 -3.88
N GLY A 192 9.33 -7.68 -2.83
CA GLY A 192 9.51 -8.95 -2.12
C GLY A 192 8.19 -9.74 -2.00
N CYS A 193 8.24 -11.07 -2.11
CA CYS A 193 7.07 -11.94 -1.90
C CYS A 193 6.97 -12.39 -0.44
N SER A 194 5.75 -12.53 0.10
CA SER A 194 5.46 -13.19 1.40
C SER A 194 6.43 -12.72 2.50
N SER A 195 7.16 -13.61 3.16
CA SER A 195 8.11 -13.26 4.21
C SER A 195 9.29 -12.40 3.75
N ALA A 196 9.52 -12.19 2.45
CA ALA A 196 10.61 -11.35 1.95
C ALA A 196 10.37 -9.84 2.09
N PHE A 197 9.14 -9.36 1.90
CA PHE A 197 8.89 -7.92 2.04
C PHE A 197 8.97 -7.51 3.52
N ASN A 198 9.46 -6.30 3.76
CA ASN A 198 9.81 -5.82 5.10
C ASN A 198 9.28 -4.42 5.40
N VAL A 199 8.66 -3.77 4.41
CA VAL A 199 7.93 -2.51 4.58
C VAL A 199 6.56 -2.61 3.94
N VAL A 200 5.60 -1.85 4.46
CA VAL A 200 4.27 -1.67 3.89
C VAL A 200 3.96 -0.18 3.76
N TYR A 201 3.17 0.17 2.76
CA TYR A 201 2.71 1.53 2.57
C TYR A 201 1.21 1.65 2.84
N SER A 202 0.79 2.82 3.32
CA SER A 202 -0.62 3.17 3.50
C SER A 202 -0.85 4.63 3.15
N TRP A 203 -2.09 4.94 2.75
CA TRP A 203 -2.52 6.30 2.44
C TRP A 203 -3.21 6.94 3.65
N ARG A 204 -2.79 8.16 4.01
CA ARG A 204 -3.39 8.99 5.06
C ARG A 204 -4.36 9.99 4.43
N GLU A 205 -5.65 9.65 4.43
CA GLU A 205 -6.69 10.42 3.74
C GLU A 205 -6.79 11.88 4.21
N LYS A 206 -6.69 12.14 5.52
CA LYS A 206 -6.76 13.49 6.09
C LYS A 206 -5.51 14.33 5.80
N GLU A 207 -4.35 13.69 5.79
CA GLU A 207 -3.06 14.37 5.59
C GLU A 207 -2.66 14.47 4.13
N LYS A 208 -3.30 13.69 3.24
CA LYS A 208 -2.99 13.57 1.82
C LYS A 208 -1.53 13.15 1.57
N VAL A 209 -1.06 12.18 2.34
CA VAL A 209 0.29 11.61 2.22
C VAL A 209 0.25 10.08 2.17
N LEU A 210 1.23 9.50 1.49
CA LEU A 210 1.58 8.09 1.63
C LEU A 210 2.64 7.97 2.72
N VAL A 211 2.46 6.99 3.61
CA VAL A 211 3.43 6.61 4.63
C VAL A 211 3.90 5.18 4.43
N VAL A 212 5.17 4.91 4.71
CA VAL A 212 5.79 3.58 4.65
C VAL A 212 6.33 3.24 6.03
N HIS A 213 5.92 2.11 6.58
CA HIS A 213 6.39 1.61 7.88
C HIS A 213 7.12 0.27 7.73
N ALA A 214 8.09 0.02 8.61
CA ALA A 214 8.78 -1.26 8.67
C ALA A 214 7.92 -2.33 9.37
N LEU A 215 7.70 -3.48 8.71
CA LEU A 215 6.96 -4.61 9.29
C LEU A 215 7.78 -5.48 10.24
N LYS A 216 9.10 -5.38 10.15
CA LYS A 216 10.07 -6.14 10.95
C LYS A 216 11.31 -5.30 11.16
N ASP A 217 12.17 -5.71 12.08
CA ASP A 217 13.50 -5.11 12.22
C ASP A 217 14.29 -5.29 10.91
N ILE A 218 14.87 -4.21 10.41
CA ILE A 218 15.68 -4.17 9.19
C ILE A 218 17.09 -3.71 9.58
N LYS A 219 18.10 -4.51 9.25
CA LYS A 219 19.51 -4.18 9.53
C LYS A 219 20.07 -3.23 8.49
N LYS A 220 21.03 -2.40 8.92
CA LYS A 220 21.84 -1.60 8.00
C LYS A 220 22.35 -2.46 6.84
N GLY A 221 22.19 -1.96 5.61
CA GLY A 221 22.61 -2.66 4.40
C GLY A 221 21.60 -3.64 3.82
N GLN A 222 20.49 -3.92 4.50
CA GLN A 222 19.38 -4.68 3.92
C GLN A 222 18.54 -3.80 2.98
N GLU A 223 18.03 -4.41 1.91
CA GLU A 223 17.10 -3.76 0.99
C GLU A 223 15.71 -3.63 1.62
N LEU A 224 15.08 -2.47 1.44
CA LEU A 224 13.68 -2.24 1.80
C LEU A 224 12.80 -2.70 0.65
N LEU A 225 11.93 -3.66 0.94
CA LEU A 225 11.10 -4.36 -0.01
C LEU A 225 9.63 -4.20 0.36
N THR A 226 8.84 -3.75 -0.59
CA THR A 226 7.37 -3.76 -0.55
C THR A 226 6.83 -4.90 -1.43
N THR A 227 5.52 -5.08 -1.54
CA THR A 227 4.92 -5.99 -2.52
C THR A 227 4.23 -5.25 -3.66
N TYR A 228 4.27 -5.83 -4.85
CA TYR A 228 3.62 -5.32 -6.08
C TYR A 228 2.44 -6.20 -6.50
N THR A 229 2.23 -7.31 -5.79
CA THR A 229 1.21 -8.30 -6.13
C THR A 229 0.64 -8.91 -4.86
N ASP A 230 -0.48 -9.62 -5.01
CA ASP A 230 -0.96 -10.48 -3.94
C ASP A 230 0.01 -11.65 -3.74
N THR A 231 0.72 -11.60 -2.61
CA THR A 231 1.76 -12.59 -2.32
C THR A 231 1.21 -13.90 -1.77
N LYS A 232 -0.11 -14.00 -1.52
CA LYS A 232 -0.76 -15.24 -1.10
C LYS A 232 -1.02 -16.21 -2.27
N ARG A 233 -0.78 -15.80 -3.51
CA ARG A 233 -0.82 -16.66 -4.72
C ARG A 233 0.38 -17.61 -4.76
N PRO A 234 0.29 -18.79 -5.40
CA PRO A 234 1.43 -19.69 -5.64
C PRO A 234 2.61 -19.05 -6.41
N ARG A 235 3.83 -19.58 -6.26
CA ARG A 235 5.08 -19.02 -6.79
C ARG A 235 5.05 -18.77 -8.30
N ASP A 236 4.49 -19.71 -9.06
CA ASP A 236 4.37 -19.61 -10.51
C ASP A 236 3.45 -18.45 -10.93
N GLN A 237 2.31 -18.30 -10.25
CA GLN A 237 1.36 -17.20 -10.49
C GLN A 237 1.96 -15.84 -10.10
N ARG A 238 2.68 -15.76 -8.96
CA ARG A 238 3.40 -14.53 -8.57
C ARG A 238 4.43 -14.15 -9.63
N ARG A 239 5.24 -15.11 -10.09
CA ARG A 239 6.26 -14.88 -11.12
C ARG A 239 5.66 -14.48 -12.46
N ALA A 240 4.60 -15.15 -12.90
CA ALA A 240 3.91 -14.82 -14.15
C ALA A 240 3.34 -13.39 -14.10
N HIS A 241 2.69 -13.02 -12.99
CA HIS A 241 2.17 -11.65 -12.82
C HIS A 241 3.30 -10.61 -12.85
N LEU A 242 4.38 -10.81 -12.08
CA LEU A 242 5.50 -9.87 -12.06
C LEU A 242 6.20 -9.76 -13.42
N HIS A 243 6.33 -10.86 -14.15
CA HIS A 243 6.86 -10.84 -15.50
C HIS A 243 5.96 -10.04 -16.45
N ASN A 244 4.65 -10.31 -16.43
CA ASN A 244 3.71 -9.71 -17.38
C ASN A 244 3.46 -8.22 -17.11
N HIS A 245 3.47 -7.79 -15.84
CA HIS A 245 3.18 -6.39 -15.47
C HIS A 245 4.43 -5.54 -15.26
N TYR A 246 5.55 -6.15 -14.84
CA TYR A 246 6.77 -5.44 -14.45
C TYR A 246 8.03 -5.89 -15.21
N SER A 247 7.90 -6.81 -16.17
CA SER A 247 9.00 -7.28 -17.04
C SER A 247 10.23 -7.81 -16.28
N PHE A 248 10.03 -8.44 -15.10
CA PHE A 248 11.12 -9.08 -14.36
C PHE A 248 10.72 -10.44 -13.76
N HIS A 249 11.71 -11.30 -13.51
CA HIS A 249 11.55 -12.54 -12.76
C HIS A 249 11.98 -12.34 -11.32
N CYS A 250 11.07 -12.59 -10.36
CA CYS A 250 11.39 -12.41 -8.95
C CYS A 250 12.42 -13.43 -8.44
N ILE A 251 13.48 -12.90 -7.83
CA ILE A 251 14.58 -13.64 -7.21
C ILE A 251 14.68 -13.40 -5.69
N CYS A 252 13.60 -12.90 -5.05
CA CYS A 252 13.59 -12.74 -3.60
C CYS A 252 13.74 -14.09 -2.88
N GLU A 253 14.06 -14.07 -1.59
CA GLU A 253 14.33 -15.28 -0.80
C GLU A 253 13.21 -16.33 -0.87
N VAL A 254 11.94 -15.90 -0.95
CA VAL A 254 10.78 -16.79 -1.10
C VAL A 254 10.72 -17.42 -2.49
N CYS A 255 10.92 -16.65 -3.56
CA CYS A 255 10.90 -17.18 -4.92
C CYS A 255 12.13 -18.06 -5.22
N SER A 256 13.24 -17.81 -4.53
CA SER A 256 14.50 -18.55 -4.67
C SER A 256 14.56 -19.82 -3.80
N LEU A 257 13.49 -20.15 -3.05
CA LEU A 257 13.40 -21.40 -2.30
C LEU A 257 13.51 -22.63 -3.22
N PRO A 258 14.12 -23.74 -2.73
CA PRO A 258 14.03 -25.04 -3.39
C PRO A 258 12.57 -25.46 -3.60
N ASP A 259 12.31 -26.22 -4.66
CA ASP A 259 10.94 -26.54 -5.09
C ASP A 259 10.08 -27.21 -4.02
N ALA A 260 10.64 -28.09 -3.19
CA ALA A 260 9.92 -28.70 -2.08
C ALA A 260 9.44 -27.64 -1.06
N LYS A 261 10.34 -26.76 -0.61
CA LYS A 261 10.01 -25.67 0.32
C LYS A 261 9.07 -24.64 -0.29
N SER A 262 9.20 -24.37 -1.60
CA SER A 262 8.27 -23.51 -2.31
C SER A 262 6.86 -24.09 -2.32
N LYS A 263 6.70 -25.40 -2.54
CA LYS A 263 5.38 -26.05 -2.50
C LYS A 263 4.75 -25.99 -1.12
N GLU A 264 5.55 -26.14 -0.06
CA GLU A 264 5.08 -25.98 1.33
C GLU A 264 4.62 -24.54 1.61
N SER A 265 5.38 -23.54 1.17
CA SER A 265 4.99 -22.12 1.26
C SER A 265 3.71 -21.83 0.46
N ASP A 266 3.64 -22.29 -0.78
CA ASP A 266 2.46 -22.11 -1.64
C ASP A 266 1.21 -22.79 -1.04
N HIS A 267 1.36 -23.97 -0.41
CA HIS A 267 0.28 -24.62 0.32
C HIS A 267 -0.21 -23.74 1.49
N ARG A 268 0.67 -23.25 2.36
CA ARG A 268 0.28 -22.36 3.48
C ARG A 268 -0.45 -21.12 2.99
N LEU A 269 0.09 -20.44 1.97
CA LEU A 269 -0.47 -19.20 1.41
C LEU A 269 -1.83 -19.43 0.74
N THR A 270 -2.00 -20.55 0.03
CA THR A 270 -3.28 -20.94 -0.57
C THR A 270 -4.32 -21.26 0.50
N THR A 271 -3.95 -22.05 1.52
CA THR A 271 -4.83 -22.34 2.66
C THR A 271 -5.23 -21.07 3.40
N MET A 272 -4.32 -20.11 3.60
CA MET A 272 -4.68 -18.80 4.18
C MET A 272 -5.74 -18.09 3.33
N SER A 273 -5.60 -18.08 2.01
CA SER A 273 -6.57 -17.47 1.09
C SER A 273 -7.94 -18.13 1.16
N GLU A 274 -7.99 -19.47 1.21
CA GLU A 274 -9.23 -20.24 1.38
C GLU A 274 -9.90 -19.96 2.73
N LEU A 275 -9.12 -19.85 3.79
CA LEU A 275 -9.60 -19.50 5.13
C LEU A 275 -10.16 -18.07 5.18
N TYR A 276 -9.51 -17.08 4.54
CA TYR A 276 -10.08 -15.74 4.41
C TYR A 276 -11.42 -15.76 3.65
N ALA A 277 -11.52 -16.55 2.58
CA ALA A 277 -12.77 -16.70 1.84
C ALA A 277 -13.87 -17.34 2.71
N ARG A 278 -13.55 -18.36 3.51
CA ARG A 278 -14.48 -18.96 4.48
C ARG A 278 -14.89 -17.96 5.56
N PHE A 279 -13.93 -17.23 6.14
CA PHE A 279 -14.19 -16.21 7.15
C PHE A 279 -15.17 -15.14 6.65
N ALA A 280 -15.01 -14.68 5.40
CA ALA A 280 -15.91 -13.68 4.81
C ALA A 280 -17.38 -14.13 4.78
N THR A 281 -17.65 -15.44 4.78
CA THR A 281 -19.02 -15.98 4.84
C THR A 281 -19.70 -15.81 6.21
N TRP A 282 -18.97 -15.40 7.25
CA TRP A 282 -19.56 -14.95 8.51
C TRP A 282 -20.47 -13.73 8.31
N GLY A 283 -20.12 -12.83 7.38
CA GLY A 283 -20.94 -11.66 7.04
C GLY A 283 -22.34 -12.02 6.53
N SER A 284 -22.47 -13.16 5.83
CA SER A 284 -23.76 -13.71 5.36
C SER A 284 -24.38 -14.71 6.34
N SER A 285 -23.79 -14.90 7.54
CA SER A 285 -24.26 -15.83 8.57
C SER A 285 -24.10 -17.32 8.20
N ALA A 286 -23.22 -17.66 7.26
CA ALA A 286 -22.98 -19.05 6.88
C ALA A 286 -22.13 -19.82 7.91
N ILE A 287 -21.46 -19.10 8.81
CA ILE A 287 -20.71 -19.61 9.96
C ILE A 287 -21.04 -18.79 11.21
N ASP A 288 -20.91 -19.39 12.38
CA ASP A 288 -21.08 -18.70 13.66
C ASP A 288 -19.78 -17.99 14.11
N GLY A 289 -19.86 -17.26 15.23
CA GLY A 289 -18.72 -16.52 15.77
C GLY A 289 -17.59 -17.42 16.28
N GLY A 290 -17.89 -18.64 16.72
CA GLY A 290 -16.89 -19.60 17.21
C GLY A 290 -16.05 -20.14 16.05
N GLU A 291 -16.70 -20.58 14.97
CA GLU A 291 -16.01 -20.99 13.74
C GLU A 291 -15.22 -19.82 13.14
N ALA A 292 -15.80 -18.61 13.11
CA ALA A 292 -15.13 -17.42 12.60
C ALA A 292 -13.82 -17.11 13.35
N ILE A 293 -13.83 -17.15 14.69
CA ILE A 293 -12.59 -16.96 15.47
C ILE A 293 -11.60 -18.11 15.29
N GLY A 294 -12.07 -19.36 15.25
CA GLY A 294 -11.19 -20.50 14.96
C GLY A 294 -10.47 -20.38 13.61
N ILE A 295 -11.14 -19.84 12.60
CA ILE A 295 -10.53 -19.51 11.30
C ILE A 295 -9.48 -18.40 11.45
N VAL A 296 -9.78 -17.33 12.20
CA VAL A 296 -8.82 -16.25 12.45
C VAL A 296 -7.54 -16.78 13.11
N GLU A 297 -7.67 -17.62 14.13
CA GLU A 297 -6.52 -18.25 14.82
C GLU A 297 -5.72 -19.11 13.85
N ARG A 298 -6.39 -19.90 12.99
CA ARG A 298 -5.70 -20.75 12.01
C ARG A 298 -4.94 -19.93 10.96
N ILE A 299 -5.51 -18.84 10.46
CA ILE A 299 -4.82 -17.91 9.56
C ILE A 299 -3.60 -17.32 10.28
N TRP A 300 -3.74 -16.98 11.57
CA TRP A 300 -2.66 -16.40 12.35
C TRP A 300 -1.47 -17.35 12.50
N GLU A 301 -1.73 -18.63 12.80
CA GLU A 301 -0.72 -19.68 12.90
C GLU A 301 0.00 -19.91 11.57
N LEU A 302 -0.75 -20.08 10.48
CA LEU A 302 -0.18 -20.28 9.15
C LEU A 302 0.69 -19.10 8.73
N GLY A 303 0.25 -17.87 9.00
CA GLY A 303 1.06 -16.69 8.75
C GLY A 303 2.33 -16.68 9.60
N ARG A 304 2.31 -17.22 10.83
CA ARG A 304 3.49 -17.28 11.70
C ARG A 304 4.50 -18.28 11.14
N GLU A 305 4.03 -19.47 10.74
CA GLU A 305 4.85 -20.50 10.09
C GLU A 305 5.46 -20.00 8.77
N GLU A 306 4.70 -19.23 8.00
CA GLU A 306 5.14 -18.67 6.72
C GLU A 306 6.09 -17.47 6.88
N GLY A 307 6.09 -16.82 8.05
CA GLY A 307 6.74 -15.53 8.25
C GLY A 307 5.99 -14.36 7.60
N TYR A 308 4.69 -14.52 7.34
CA TYR A 308 3.81 -13.49 6.81
C TYR A 308 3.32 -12.58 7.94
N LEU A 309 3.85 -11.36 7.99
CA LEU A 309 3.62 -10.39 9.07
C LEU A 309 2.70 -9.22 8.68
N SER A 310 2.20 -9.20 7.45
CA SER A 310 1.25 -8.20 6.97
C SER A 310 -0.18 -8.59 7.30
N GLU A 311 -1.09 -7.61 7.34
CA GLU A 311 -2.54 -7.77 7.52
C GLU A 311 -2.96 -8.32 8.91
N ARG A 312 -2.03 -8.37 9.88
CA ARG A 312 -2.28 -8.85 11.25
C ARG A 312 -3.19 -7.91 12.02
N GLY A 313 -2.98 -6.61 11.87
CA GLY A 313 -3.84 -5.59 12.50
C GLY A 313 -5.27 -5.74 12.02
N ARG A 314 -5.45 -5.92 10.70
CA ARG A 314 -6.78 -6.14 10.11
C ARG A 314 -7.41 -7.44 10.59
N LEU A 315 -6.67 -8.54 10.59
CA LEU A 315 -7.17 -9.85 11.02
C LEU A 315 -7.66 -9.84 12.48
N ALA A 316 -6.90 -9.19 13.38
CA ALA A 316 -7.30 -9.02 14.78
C ALA A 316 -8.51 -8.07 14.93
N ALA A 317 -8.58 -7.00 14.14
CA ALA A 317 -9.73 -6.09 14.15
C ALA A 317 -11.02 -6.78 13.67
N ASP A 318 -10.91 -7.68 12.68
CA ASP A 318 -12.02 -8.50 12.21
C ASP A 318 -12.50 -9.48 13.29
N ALA A 319 -11.60 -10.06 14.09
CA ALA A 319 -11.98 -10.84 15.27
C ALA A 319 -12.64 -9.98 16.36
N ALA A 320 -12.17 -8.76 16.59
CA ALA A 320 -12.81 -7.82 17.52
C ALA A 320 -14.23 -7.47 17.05
N TRP A 321 -14.46 -7.32 15.74
CA TRP A 321 -15.80 -7.14 15.17
C TRP A 321 -16.67 -8.36 15.46
N VAL A 322 -16.20 -9.59 15.18
CA VAL A 322 -16.96 -10.81 15.48
C VAL A 322 -17.38 -10.84 16.95
N ALA A 323 -16.44 -10.61 17.88
CA ALA A 323 -16.72 -10.55 19.31
C ALA A 323 -17.76 -9.47 19.68
N ALA A 324 -17.60 -8.26 19.14
CA ALA A 324 -18.52 -7.15 19.39
C ALA A 324 -19.94 -7.47 18.89
N ALA A 325 -20.06 -8.09 17.72
CA ALA A 325 -21.33 -8.49 17.15
C ALA A 325 -22.11 -9.46 18.05
N HIS A 326 -21.39 -10.30 18.79
CA HIS A 326 -21.92 -11.26 19.75
C HIS A 326 -22.03 -10.70 21.19
N SER A 327 -21.90 -9.38 21.36
CA SER A 327 -21.96 -8.68 22.66
C SER A 327 -20.90 -9.13 23.67
N ASP A 328 -19.77 -9.65 23.18
CA ASP A 328 -18.71 -10.19 24.01
C ASP A 328 -17.68 -9.11 24.34
N ALA A 329 -17.93 -8.35 25.41
CA ALA A 329 -17.11 -7.20 25.79
C ALA A 329 -15.64 -7.59 26.03
N ALA A 330 -15.37 -8.67 26.75
CA ALA A 330 -14.00 -9.00 27.10
C ALA A 330 -13.20 -9.52 25.91
N SER A 331 -13.77 -10.37 25.03
CA SER A 331 -13.08 -10.80 23.82
C SER A 331 -12.89 -9.65 22.84
N THR A 332 -13.86 -8.72 22.75
CA THR A 332 -13.74 -7.50 21.95
C THR A 332 -12.51 -6.69 22.38
N ARG A 333 -12.35 -6.46 23.70
CA ARG A 333 -11.18 -5.73 24.23
C ARG A 333 -9.88 -6.47 23.97
N ALA A 334 -9.86 -7.79 24.16
CA ALA A 334 -8.66 -8.60 23.97
C ALA A 334 -8.18 -8.57 22.50
N TRP A 335 -9.09 -8.76 21.54
CA TRP A 335 -8.77 -8.67 20.11
C TRP A 335 -8.43 -7.24 19.67
N ALA A 336 -9.10 -6.22 20.22
CA ALA A 336 -8.78 -4.81 19.95
C ALA A 336 -7.35 -4.45 20.35
N ARG A 337 -6.85 -4.94 21.49
CA ARG A 337 -5.44 -4.76 21.91
C ARG A 337 -4.44 -5.32 20.92
N VAL A 338 -4.70 -6.54 20.43
CA VAL A 338 -3.85 -7.17 19.41
C VAL A 338 -3.89 -6.36 18.11
N ALA A 339 -5.08 -5.90 17.71
CA ALA A 339 -5.23 -5.07 16.53
C ALA A 339 -4.50 -3.72 16.66
N GLU A 340 -4.58 -3.07 17.83
CA GLU A 340 -3.85 -1.82 18.11
C GLU A 340 -2.34 -2.00 17.91
N GLU A 341 -1.76 -3.03 18.52
CA GLU A 341 -0.32 -3.31 18.43
C GLU A 341 0.11 -3.47 16.96
N TRP A 342 -0.60 -4.33 16.21
CA TRP A 342 -0.22 -4.63 14.83
C TRP A 342 -0.51 -3.51 13.86
N PHE A 343 -1.60 -2.76 14.03
CA PHE A 343 -1.79 -1.51 13.27
C PHE A 343 -0.72 -0.47 13.63
N GLY A 344 -0.21 -0.47 14.86
CA GLY A 344 0.93 0.35 15.24
C GLY A 344 2.17 0.05 14.39
N TYR A 345 2.40 -1.23 14.06
CA TYR A 345 3.50 -1.64 13.18
C TYR A 345 3.24 -1.39 11.69
N GLU A 346 2.05 -1.74 11.21
CA GLU A 346 1.70 -1.70 9.78
C GLU A 346 1.37 -0.29 9.30
N LEU A 347 0.65 0.46 10.14
CA LEU A 347 0.07 1.74 9.78
C LEU A 347 0.68 2.89 10.58
N GLY A 348 1.34 2.65 11.71
CA GLY A 348 1.84 3.68 12.62
C GLY A 348 0.90 3.93 13.80
N VAL A 349 1.48 4.25 14.97
CA VAL A 349 0.75 4.47 16.24
C VAL A 349 -0.16 5.71 16.24
N ASP A 350 0.01 6.58 15.24
CA ASP A 350 -0.79 7.78 14.99
C ASP A 350 -1.93 7.54 13.98
N SER A 351 -2.11 6.31 13.51
CA SER A 351 -3.16 5.95 12.55
C SER A 351 -4.57 6.02 13.16
N GLU A 352 -5.55 6.26 12.28
CA GLU A 352 -6.97 6.24 12.68
C GLU A 352 -7.36 4.86 13.21
N GLN A 353 -6.82 3.79 12.63
CA GLN A 353 -7.09 2.41 13.03
C GLN A 353 -6.62 2.14 14.46
N VAL A 354 -5.43 2.63 14.84
CA VAL A 354 -4.95 2.54 16.24
C VAL A 354 -5.87 3.32 17.18
N SER A 355 -6.30 4.52 16.78
CA SER A 355 -7.25 5.32 17.56
C SER A 355 -8.61 4.61 17.74
N GLU A 356 -9.13 3.99 16.67
CA GLU A 356 -10.36 3.20 16.69
C GLU A 356 -10.25 1.99 17.62
N MET A 357 -9.13 1.26 17.59
CA MET A 357 -8.92 0.09 18.46
C MET A 357 -8.79 0.49 19.93
N ARG A 358 -8.13 1.61 20.26
CA ARG A 358 -8.10 2.16 21.62
C ARG A 358 -9.49 2.52 22.14
N GLN A 359 -10.31 3.15 21.29
CA GLN A 359 -11.69 3.44 21.64
C GLN A 359 -12.45 2.14 21.92
N LEU A 360 -12.30 1.14 21.05
CA LEU A 360 -12.97 -0.14 21.19
C LEU A 360 -12.51 -0.92 22.44
N GLU A 361 -11.23 -0.81 22.82
CA GLU A 361 -10.73 -1.36 24.07
C GLU A 361 -11.40 -0.72 25.29
N THR A 362 -11.66 0.59 25.29
CA THR A 362 -12.30 1.28 26.42
C THR A 362 -13.82 1.11 26.44
N GLN A 363 -14.44 1.12 25.26
CA GLN A 363 -15.89 1.12 25.06
C GLN A 363 -16.28 0.10 23.97
N PRO A 364 -16.25 -1.22 24.24
CA PRO A 364 -16.53 -2.25 23.23
C PRO A 364 -17.92 -2.12 22.61
N GLU A 365 -18.89 -1.61 23.37
CA GLU A 365 -20.25 -1.35 22.91
C GLU A 365 -20.38 -0.18 21.92
N SER A 366 -19.32 0.63 21.75
CA SER A 366 -19.30 1.67 20.72
C SER A 366 -19.13 1.09 19.31
N HIS A 367 -18.81 -0.20 19.16
CA HIS A 367 -18.70 -0.82 17.86
C HIS A 367 -20.05 -0.80 17.13
N PRO A 368 -20.12 -0.38 15.85
CA PRO A 368 -21.38 -0.30 15.11
C PRO A 368 -22.14 -1.62 14.97
N ALA A 369 -21.44 -2.74 15.08
CA ALA A 369 -22.04 -4.07 15.04
C ALA A 369 -22.47 -4.61 16.41
N TRP A 370 -22.29 -3.87 17.51
CA TRP A 370 -22.56 -4.38 18.86
C TRP A 370 -23.97 -4.98 18.97
N ALA A 371 -24.07 -6.19 19.52
CA ALA A 371 -25.33 -6.93 19.68
C ALA A 371 -26.14 -7.18 18.38
N SER A 372 -25.49 -7.12 17.21
CA SER A 372 -26.14 -7.44 15.92
C SER A 372 -26.34 -8.95 15.68
N ARG A 373 -25.74 -9.80 16.52
CA ARG A 373 -25.85 -11.26 16.49
C ARG A 373 -26.35 -11.79 17.83
N GLN A 374 -26.77 -13.06 17.85
CA GLN A 374 -27.09 -13.78 19.09
C GLN A 374 -25.89 -13.73 20.04
N ALA A 375 -26.12 -13.42 21.32
CA ALA A 375 -25.06 -13.35 22.31
C ALA A 375 -24.33 -14.70 22.44
N MET A 376 -23.00 -14.67 22.36
CA MET A 376 -22.13 -15.82 22.62
C MET A 376 -20.77 -15.34 23.10
N ARG A 377 -20.08 -16.18 23.89
CA ARG A 377 -18.65 -15.99 24.18
C ARG A 377 -17.87 -16.54 23.00
N VAL A 378 -16.99 -15.74 22.42
CA VAL A 378 -16.00 -16.22 21.44
C VAL A 378 -14.63 -16.41 22.12
N PRO A 379 -13.72 -17.22 21.57
CA PRO A 379 -12.38 -17.37 22.13
C PRO A 379 -11.62 -16.03 22.20
N ASP A 380 -10.95 -15.81 23.33
CA ASP A 380 -9.95 -14.77 23.48
C ASP A 380 -8.71 -15.12 22.63
N PRO A 381 -7.92 -14.14 22.15
CA PRO A 381 -6.72 -14.42 21.39
C PRO A 381 -5.74 -15.28 22.19
N GLN A 382 -5.50 -16.53 21.77
CA GLN A 382 -4.41 -17.38 22.30
C GLN A 382 -3.04 -17.02 21.70
N LEU A 383 -2.94 -15.82 21.16
CA LEU A 383 -1.78 -15.29 20.47
C LEU A 383 -0.77 -14.88 21.54
N THR A 384 0.05 -15.83 22.01
CA THR A 384 1.12 -15.58 22.97
C THR A 384 1.86 -14.29 22.62
N GLN A 385 1.98 -13.39 23.61
CA GLN A 385 2.82 -12.19 23.54
C GLN A 385 4.19 -12.54 22.91
N SER A 386 4.58 -11.74 21.92
CA SER A 386 5.92 -11.66 21.30
C SER A 386 6.63 -13.00 21.02
N VAL A 387 6.50 -13.52 19.79
CA VAL A 387 7.50 -14.48 19.23
C VAL A 387 8.68 -13.70 18.60
N PHE A 388 8.81 -12.42 18.90
CA PHE A 388 9.85 -11.54 18.37
C PHE A 388 10.40 -10.65 19.49
N ASP A 389 10.93 -11.31 20.52
CA ASP A 389 11.98 -10.76 21.39
C ASP A 389 13.35 -11.08 20.78
#